data_AF-A0A6C0I8Q5-F1
#
_entry.id   AF-A0A6C0I8Q5-F1
#
_cell.length_a   1.000
_cell.length_b   1.000
_cell.length_c   1.000
_cell.angle_alpha   90.00
_cell.angle_beta   90.00
_cell.angle_gamma   90.00
#
_symmetry.space_group_name_H-M   'P 1'
#
loop_
_entity.id
_entity.type
_entity.pdbx_description
1 polymer ?
#
loop_
_entity_poly.entity_id
_entity_poly.type
_entity_poly.pdbx_seq_one_letter_code
_entity_poly.pdbx_strand_id
1 'polypeptide(L)'
;MAIFAITSGRDAGLLLAAMCAVYLFFLLFGVGLSSLVTFTSCSKTDTTVHFRQSAFWALYPTIAYVVVRSLEILRVQFDKFYRGIDTSEGGIQRAGWISVGYVMMISSLAGLYAMMDYSIEGVCIPTVDEATAFRQDMLAAQAKKAAAQEATPAVQLSTPPSTTP
;
A
#
# COMPACT_ATOMS: atom_id res chain seq x y z
N MET A 1 32.68 -22.37 0.65
CA MET A 1 33.42 -21.12 0.91
C MET A 1 32.41 -20.08 1.38
N ALA A 2 32.53 -19.64 2.63
CA ALA A 2 31.72 -18.59 3.22
C ALA A 2 32.12 -17.26 2.58
N ILE A 3 31.44 -16.88 1.50
CA ILE A 3 31.75 -15.61 0.81
C ILE A 3 31.29 -14.42 1.68
N PHE A 4 30.51 -14.64 2.75
CA PHE A 4 29.80 -13.56 3.45
C PHE A 4 29.67 -13.73 4.97
N ALA A 5 30.62 -14.42 5.62
CA ALA A 5 30.78 -14.25 7.07
C ALA A 5 31.35 -12.84 7.32
N ILE A 6 30.76 -12.07 8.23
CA ILE A 6 31.26 -10.74 8.62
C ILE A 6 32.63 -10.96 9.27
N THR A 7 33.69 -10.82 8.49
CA THR A 7 35.06 -11.12 8.94
C THR A 7 35.88 -9.85 9.17
N SER A 8 35.38 -8.70 8.71
CA SER A 8 36.06 -7.41 8.74
C SER A 8 35.07 -6.25 8.93
N GLY A 9 35.53 -5.16 9.56
CA GLY A 9 34.76 -3.91 9.67
C GLY A 9 34.38 -3.31 8.31
N ARG A 10 35.13 -3.62 7.24
CA ARG A 10 34.80 -3.21 5.87
C ARG A 10 33.55 -3.92 5.34
N ASP A 11 33.38 -5.20 5.69
CA ASP A 11 32.22 -5.99 5.28
C ASP A 11 30.96 -5.53 6.02
N ALA A 12 31.11 -5.13 7.29
CA ALA A 12 30.02 -4.51 8.06
C ALA A 12 29.59 -3.17 7.46
N GLY A 13 30.54 -2.32 7.03
CA GLY A 13 30.24 -1.05 6.36
C GLY A 13 29.50 -1.24 5.02
N LEU A 14 29.93 -2.20 4.21
CA LEU A 14 29.26 -2.56 2.95
C LEU A 14 27.85 -3.11 3.19
N LEU A 15 27.67 -3.93 4.22
CA LEU A 15 26.36 -4.48 4.57
C LEU A 15 25.40 -3.37 5.04
N LEU A 16 25.88 -2.43 5.85
CA LEU A 16 25.08 -1.29 6.30
C LEU A 16 24.70 -0.36 5.14
N ALA A 17 25.63 -0.08 4.23
CA ALA A 17 25.32 0.68 3.01
C ALA A 17 24.28 -0.03 2.14
N ALA A 18 24.38 -1.35 1.99
CA ALA A 18 23.40 -2.15 1.25
C ALA A 18 22.03 -2.16 1.96
N MET A 19 21.99 -2.24 3.29
CA MET A 19 20.75 -2.13 4.06
C MET A 19 20.06 -0.78 3.84
N CYS A 20 20.81 0.32 3.90
CA CYS A 20 20.28 1.65 3.64
C CYS A 20 19.75 1.77 2.20
N ALA A 21 20.46 1.22 1.22
CA ALA A 21 20.03 1.24 -0.17
C ALA A 21 18.73 0.44 -0.37
N VAL A 22 18.63 -0.76 0.21
CA VAL A 22 17.42 -1.58 0.18
C VAL A 22 16.26 -0.85 0.84
N TYR A 23 16.47 -0.30 2.04
CA TYR A 23 15.44 0.44 2.77
C TYR A 23 14.92 1.64 1.97
N LEU A 24 15.81 2.46 1.40
CA LEU A 24 15.41 3.61 0.59
C LEU A 24 14.66 3.20 -0.66
N PHE A 25 15.07 2.12 -1.33
CA PHE A 25 14.36 1.60 -2.50
C PHE A 25 12.93 1.20 -2.16
N PHE A 26 12.73 0.40 -1.10
CA PHE A 26 11.39 -0.02 -0.68
C PHE A 26 10.58 1.14 -0.09
N LEU A 27 11.20 2.10 0.59
CA LEU A 27 10.52 3.29 1.08
C LEU A 27 9.92 4.08 -0.08
N LEU A 28 10.72 4.41 -1.09
CA LEU A 28 10.27 5.18 -2.25
C LEU A 28 9.22 4.43 -3.06
N PHE A 29 9.43 3.12 -3.26
CA PHE A 29 8.47 2.27 -3.96
C PHE A 29 7.14 2.16 -3.20
N GLY A 30 7.19 2.03 -1.87
CA GLY A 30 6.02 2.01 -1.00
C GLY A 30 5.24 3.33 -1.07
N VAL A 31 5.93 4.48 -1.05
CA VAL A 31 5.27 5.80 -1.18
C VAL A 31 4.55 5.91 -2.53
N GLY A 32 5.19 5.46 -3.61
CA GLY A 32 4.58 5.41 -4.95
C GLY A 32 3.33 4.52 -5.00
N LEU A 33 3.41 3.30 -4.45
CA LEU A 33 2.27 2.39 -4.40
C LEU A 33 1.13 2.93 -3.54
N SER A 34 1.44 3.41 -2.34
CA SER A 34 0.47 3.96 -1.37
C SER A 34 -0.26 5.18 -1.96
N SER A 35 0.47 6.10 -2.59
CA SER A 35 -0.13 7.27 -3.26
C SER A 35 -1.00 6.89 -4.47
N LEU A 36 -0.60 5.89 -5.25
CA LEU A 36 -1.41 5.40 -6.37
C LEU A 36 -2.73 4.80 -5.88
N VAL A 37 -2.69 3.96 -4.84
CA VAL A 37 -3.88 3.32 -4.28
C VAL A 37 -4.86 4.36 -3.73
N THR A 38 -4.41 5.31 -2.91
CA THR A 38 -5.31 6.33 -2.36
C THR A 38 -5.84 7.29 -3.41
N PHE A 39 -5.06 7.57 -4.46
CA PHE A 39 -5.53 8.36 -5.59
C PHE A 39 -6.68 7.65 -6.33
N THR A 40 -6.56 6.34 -6.55
CA THR A 40 -7.64 5.56 -7.20
C THR A 40 -8.88 5.38 -6.32
N SER A 41 -8.73 5.30 -5.00
CA SER A 41 -9.86 5.09 -4.08
C SER A 41 -10.59 6.37 -3.72
N CYS A 42 -9.86 7.48 -3.50
CA CYS A 42 -10.41 8.67 -2.86
C CYS A 42 -9.99 9.98 -3.54
N SER A 43 -9.20 9.93 -4.63
CA SER A 43 -8.68 11.11 -5.36
C SER A 43 -7.91 12.13 -4.49
N LYS A 44 -7.49 11.70 -3.30
CA LYS A 44 -6.79 12.52 -2.30
C LYS A 44 -5.45 11.88 -1.96
N THR A 45 -4.45 12.72 -1.70
CA THR A 45 -3.09 12.28 -1.35
C THR A 45 -2.60 13.07 -0.14
N ASP A 46 -2.03 12.36 0.82
CA ASP A 46 -1.31 12.94 1.96
C ASP A 46 0.07 12.32 2.04
N THR A 47 1.07 13.08 1.62
CA THR A 47 2.47 12.64 1.57
C THR A 47 2.98 12.19 2.94
N THR A 48 2.51 12.80 4.04
CA THR A 48 2.98 12.47 5.39
C THR A 48 2.52 11.07 5.80
N VAL A 49 1.26 10.75 5.51
CA VAL A 49 0.69 9.41 5.78
C VAL A 49 1.39 8.37 4.92
N HIS A 50 1.58 8.65 3.62
CA HIS A 50 2.27 7.75 2.69
C HIS A 50 3.70 7.45 3.15
N PHE A 51 4.47 8.46 3.55
CA PHE A 51 5.84 8.27 4.05
C PHE A 51 5.88 7.43 5.33
N ARG A 52 4.98 7.71 6.29
CA ARG A 52 4.96 6.98 7.56
C ARG A 52 4.65 5.50 7.35
N GLN A 53 3.60 5.18 6.59
CA GLN A 53 3.21 3.78 6.38
C GLN A 53 4.24 3.03 5.53
N SER A 54 4.80 3.70 4.51
CA SER A 54 5.86 3.12 3.68
C SER A 54 7.16 2.90 4.45
N ALA A 55 7.47 3.74 5.44
CA ALA A 55 8.62 3.54 6.33
C ALA A 55 8.48 2.29 7.17
N PHE A 56 7.29 2.06 7.77
CA PHE A 56 7.02 0.83 8.50
C PHE A 56 7.04 -0.40 7.57
N TRP A 57 6.48 -0.28 6.37
CA TRP A 57 6.48 -1.37 5.40
C TRP A 57 7.89 -1.71 4.91
N ALA A 58 8.74 -0.72 4.62
CA ALA A 58 10.10 -0.92 4.13
C ALA A 58 11.00 -1.66 5.14
N LEU A 59 10.65 -1.67 6.43
CA LEU A 59 11.37 -2.47 7.43
C LEU A 59 11.25 -3.97 7.16
N TYR A 60 10.11 -4.47 6.68
CA TYR A 60 9.92 -5.91 6.44
C TYR A 60 10.94 -6.49 5.44
N PRO A 61 11.02 -6.01 4.17
CA PRO A 61 12.00 -6.51 3.22
C PRO A 61 13.45 -6.18 3.61
N THR A 62 13.68 -5.08 4.36
CA THR A 62 15.01 -4.71 4.84
C THR A 62 15.51 -5.69 5.92
N ILE A 63 14.66 -6.03 6.89
CA ILE A 63 14.99 -7.03 7.93
C ILE A 63 15.18 -8.39 7.27
N ALA A 64 14.30 -8.78 6.35
CA ALA A 64 14.44 -10.03 5.61
C ALA A 64 15.76 -10.11 4.83
N TYR A 65 16.18 -9.02 4.19
CA TYR A 65 17.49 -8.92 3.54
C TYR A 65 18.62 -9.22 4.54
N VAL A 66 18.62 -8.59 5.71
CA VAL A 66 19.65 -8.83 6.74
C VAL A 66 19.62 -10.27 7.23
N VAL A 67 18.44 -10.82 7.50
CA VAL A 67 18.27 -12.19 8.01
C VAL A 67 18.80 -13.21 7.01
N VAL A 68 18.41 -13.11 5.73
CA VAL A 68 18.89 -14.02 4.69
C VAL A 68 20.39 -13.84 4.41
N ARG A 69 20.89 -12.62 4.61
CA ARG A 69 22.31 -12.31 4.40
C ARG A 69 23.20 -12.80 5.54
N SER A 70 22.70 -12.79 6.77
CA SER A 70 23.43 -13.20 7.97
C SER A 70 23.26 -14.68 8.30
N LEU A 71 22.10 -15.28 8.03
CA LEU A 71 21.81 -16.69 8.31
C LEU A 71 22.02 -17.56 7.08
N GLU A 72 23.23 -18.08 6.92
CA GLU A 72 23.58 -19.00 5.83
C GLU A 72 22.67 -20.24 5.78
N ILE A 73 22.17 -20.72 6.93
CA ILE A 73 21.31 -21.91 7.00
C ILE A 73 20.03 -21.75 6.16
N LEU A 74 19.36 -20.60 6.26
CA LEU A 74 18.17 -20.31 5.47
C LEU A 74 18.51 -20.19 4.00
N ARG A 75 19.58 -19.45 3.68
CA ARG A 75 20.04 -19.24 2.31
C ARG A 75 20.39 -20.54 1.61
N VAL A 76 21.07 -21.48 2.28
CA VAL A 76 21.49 -22.76 1.70
C VAL A 76 20.30 -23.60 1.24
N GLN A 77 19.16 -23.54 1.93
CA GLN A 77 17.96 -24.29 1.51
C GLN A 77 17.37 -23.73 0.22
N PHE A 78 17.27 -22.40 0.11
CA PHE A 78 16.79 -21.75 -1.12
C PHE A 78 17.80 -21.89 -2.27
N ASP A 79 19.10 -21.75 -1.99
CA ASP A 79 20.16 -21.92 -2.99
C ASP A 79 20.14 -23.35 -3.56
N LYS A 80 19.89 -24.37 -2.73
CA LYS A 80 19.75 -25.77 -3.20
C LYS A 80 18.58 -25.95 -4.16
N PHE A 81 17.45 -25.31 -3.89
CA PHE A 81 16.28 -25.36 -4.78
C PHE A 81 16.62 -24.79 -6.17
N TYR A 82 17.21 -23.59 -6.24
CA TYR A 82 17.54 -22.95 -7.51
C TYR A 82 18.72 -23.60 -8.24
N ARG A 83 19.68 -24.17 -7.51
CA ARG A 83 20.77 -24.98 -8.10
C ARG A 83 20.28 -26.30 -8.71
N GLY A 84 19.13 -26.81 -8.26
CA GLY A 84 18.49 -27.97 -8.89
C GLY A 84 17.95 -27.67 -10.29
N ILE A 85 17.72 -26.38 -10.61
CA ILE A 85 17.19 -25.92 -11.90
C ILE A 85 18.31 -25.59 -12.89
N ASP A 86 19.41 -25.00 -12.41
CA ASP A 86 20.59 -24.69 -13.22
C ASP A 86 21.86 -25.04 -12.42
N THR A 87 22.55 -26.10 -12.88
CA THR A 87 23.74 -26.68 -12.23
C THR A 87 25.05 -26.11 -12.77
N SER A 88 25.00 -25.19 -13.74
CA SER A 88 26.20 -24.53 -14.27
C SER A 88 26.87 -23.64 -13.21
N GLU A 89 28.18 -23.40 -13.31
CA GLU A 89 28.89 -22.48 -12.39
C GLU A 89 28.27 -21.08 -12.36
N GLY A 90 27.77 -20.60 -13.51
CA GLY A 90 27.01 -19.35 -13.60
C GLY A 90 25.64 -19.44 -12.92
N GLY A 91 24.97 -20.60 -13.01
CA GLY A 91 23.71 -20.91 -12.33
C GLY A 91 23.85 -20.89 -10.80
N ILE A 92 24.97 -21.40 -10.27
CA ILE A 92 25.24 -21.42 -8.83
C ILE A 92 25.33 -20.01 -8.23
N GLN A 93 25.96 -19.07 -8.94
CA GLN A 93 26.06 -17.68 -8.49
C GLN A 93 24.71 -16.95 -8.61
N ARG A 94 23.97 -17.18 -9.71
CA ARG A 94 22.63 -16.60 -9.92
C ARG A 94 21.62 -17.10 -8.89
N ALA A 95 21.66 -18.40 -8.57
CA ALA A 95 20.80 -19.02 -7.55
C ALA A 95 20.89 -18.30 -6.21
N GLY A 96 22.10 -17.88 -5.81
CA GLY A 96 22.34 -17.15 -4.56
C GLY A 96 21.79 -15.72 -4.52
N TRP A 97 21.52 -15.09 -5.66
CA TRP A 97 20.87 -13.78 -5.73
C TRP A 97 19.36 -13.91 -5.91
N ILE A 98 18.93 -14.91 -6.68
CA ILE A 98 17.51 -15.23 -6.88
C ILE A 98 16.87 -15.64 -5.55
N SER A 99 17.55 -16.43 -4.72
CA SER A 99 17.06 -16.82 -3.39
C SER A 99 16.85 -15.61 -2.47
N VAL A 100 17.79 -14.66 -2.47
CA VAL A 100 17.68 -13.42 -1.69
C VAL A 100 16.49 -12.59 -2.18
N GLY A 101 16.37 -12.40 -3.49
CA GLY A 101 15.24 -11.69 -4.08
C GLY A 101 13.90 -12.34 -3.75
N TYR A 102 13.83 -13.67 -3.75
CA TYR A 102 12.62 -14.41 -3.44
C TYR A 102 12.15 -14.21 -1.99
N VAL A 103 13.06 -14.28 -1.01
CA VAL A 103 12.70 -14.03 0.39
C VAL A 103 12.33 -12.57 0.63
N MET A 104 13.01 -11.63 -0.05
CA MET A 104 12.63 -10.22 -0.03
C MET A 104 11.23 -9.99 -0.63
N MET A 105 10.88 -10.73 -1.68
CA MET A 105 9.54 -10.69 -2.27
C MET A 105 8.48 -11.21 -1.29
N ILE A 106 8.69 -12.36 -0.64
CA ILE A 106 7.72 -12.89 0.31
C ILE A 106 7.51 -11.94 1.49
N SER A 107 8.59 -11.38 2.02
CA SER A 107 8.53 -10.44 3.13
C SER A 107 7.86 -9.11 2.74
N SER A 108 8.04 -8.64 1.51
CA SER A 108 7.35 -7.45 1.03
C SER A 108 5.85 -7.68 0.85
N LEU A 109 5.44 -8.86 0.39
CA LEU A 109 4.03 -9.26 0.30
C LEU A 109 3.35 -9.32 1.67
N ALA A 110 4.04 -9.81 2.70
CA ALA A 110 3.46 -9.98 4.04
C ALA A 110 2.90 -8.69 4.63
N GLY A 111 3.55 -7.55 4.36
CA GLY A 111 3.13 -6.24 4.86
C GLY A 111 2.35 -5.39 3.85
N LEU A 112 2.20 -5.83 2.59
CA LEU A 112 1.70 -4.99 1.51
C LEU A 112 0.22 -4.61 1.70
N TYR A 113 -0.62 -5.59 2.04
CA TYR A 113 -2.06 -5.36 2.22
C TYR A 113 -2.34 -4.43 3.41
N ALA A 114 -1.68 -4.67 4.55
CA ALA A 114 -1.83 -3.80 5.72
C ALA A 114 -1.38 -2.36 5.42
N MET A 115 -0.29 -2.18 4.67
CA MET A 115 0.15 -0.84 4.24
C MET A 115 -0.91 -0.16 3.37
N MET A 116 -1.52 -0.88 2.42
CA MET A 116 -2.58 -0.34 1.57
C MET A 116 -3.80 0.08 2.39
N ASP A 117 -4.29 -0.79 3.28
CA ASP A 117 -5.47 -0.53 4.11
C ASP A 117 -5.26 0.69 5.01
N TYR A 118 -4.13 0.76 5.73
CA TYR A 118 -3.83 1.92 6.59
C TYR A 118 -3.61 3.22 5.82
N SER A 119 -3.16 3.13 4.57
CA SER A 119 -3.01 4.30 3.71
C SER A 119 -4.37 4.83 3.27
N ILE A 120 -5.30 3.94 2.92
CA ILE A 120 -6.69 4.31 2.58
C ILE A 120 -7.37 4.91 3.81
N GLU A 121 -7.32 4.24 4.96
CA GLU A 121 -7.94 4.74 6.19
C GLU A 121 -7.39 6.09 6.64
N GLY A 122 -6.08 6.34 6.48
CA GLY A 122 -5.45 7.58 6.90
C GLY A 122 -5.71 8.77 5.96
N VAL A 123 -5.98 8.53 4.67
CA VAL A 123 -6.11 9.59 3.65
C VAL A 123 -7.56 9.85 3.25
N CYS A 124 -8.43 8.84 3.30
CA CYS A 124 -9.82 8.93 2.85
C CYS A 124 -10.79 9.54 3.90
N ILE A 125 -10.27 10.16 4.95
CA ILE A 125 -11.09 10.85 5.94
C ILE A 125 -11.56 12.18 5.32
N PRO A 126 -12.89 12.45 5.27
CA PRO A 126 -13.39 13.72 4.77
C PRO A 126 -12.84 14.87 5.61
N THR A 127 -12.29 15.89 4.96
CA THR A 127 -11.79 17.06 5.70
C THR A 127 -12.96 17.85 6.28
N VAL A 128 -12.70 18.63 7.33
CA VAL A 128 -13.72 19.47 7.98
C VAL A 128 -14.34 20.45 6.97
N ASP A 129 -13.55 20.93 6.01
CA ASP A 129 -14.02 21.78 4.92
C ASP A 129 -14.92 21.04 3.92
N GLU A 130 -14.61 19.78 3.58
CA GLU A 130 -15.47 18.94 2.74
C GLU A 130 -16.79 18.61 3.43
N ALA A 131 -16.76 18.31 4.73
CA ALA A 131 -17.97 18.06 5.52
C ALA A 131 -18.85 19.33 5.65
N THR A 132 -18.21 20.50 5.74
CA THR A 132 -18.91 21.79 5.81
C THR A 132 -19.49 22.18 4.45
N ALA A 133 -18.74 22.00 3.36
CA ALA A 133 -19.22 22.19 2.00
C ALA A 133 -20.38 21.25 1.68
N PHE A 134 -20.30 19.98 2.08
CA PHE A 134 -21.39 19.02 1.91
C PHE A 134 -22.65 19.43 2.68
N ARG A 135 -22.52 19.92 3.92
CA ARG A 135 -23.65 20.46 4.68
C ARG A 135 -24.28 21.68 4.01
N GLN A 136 -23.45 22.61 3.51
CA GLN A 136 -23.95 23.80 2.81
C GLN A 136 -24.68 23.42 1.51
N ASP A 137 -24.15 22.46 0.76
CA ASP A 137 -24.75 22.02 -0.50
C ASP A 137 -26.05 21.22 -0.27
N MET A 138 -26.11 20.41 0.79
CA MET A 138 -27.34 19.76 1.24
C MET A 138 -28.41 20.76 1.69
N LEU A 139 -28.04 21.80 2.44
CA LEU A 139 -28.97 22.86 2.85
C LEU A 139 -29.46 23.66 1.64
N ALA A 140 -28.58 23.97 0.69
CA ALA A 140 -28.95 24.62 -0.56
C ALA A 140 -29.85 23.76 -1.45
N ALA A 141 -29.60 22.45 -1.52
CA ALA A 141 -30.44 21.50 -2.24
C ALA A 141 -31.82 21.33 -1.58
N GLN A 142 -31.89 21.32 -0.25
CA GLN A 142 -33.16 21.32 0.48
C GLN A 142 -33.95 22.61 0.27
N ALA A 143 -33.29 23.77 0.29
CA ALA A 143 -33.93 25.06 -0.03
C ALA A 143 -34.46 25.10 -1.47
N LYS A 144 -33.71 24.57 -2.45
CA LYS A 144 -34.17 24.44 -3.84
C LYS A 144 -35.33 23.45 -3.98
N LYS A 145 -35.32 22.32 -3.25
CA LYS A 145 -36.43 21.37 -3.24
C LYS A 145 -37.69 21.95 -2.59
N ALA A 146 -37.56 22.70 -1.51
CA ALA A 146 -38.68 23.39 -0.87
C ALA A 146 -39.27 24.46 -1.81
N ALA A 147 -38.43 25.28 -2.46
CA ALA A 147 -38.88 26.25 -3.45
C ALA A 147 -39.54 25.60 -4.68
N ALA A 148 -39.07 24.42 -5.10
CA ALA A 148 -39.70 23.65 -6.19
C ALA A 148 -41.03 22.99 -5.77
N GLN A 149 -41.17 22.59 -4.50
CA GLN A 149 -42.42 22.08 -3.95
C GLN A 149 -43.48 23.18 -3.79
N GLU A 150 -43.09 24.41 -3.47
CA GLU A 150 -44.01 25.56 -3.47
C GLU A 150 -44.43 26.02 -4.88
N ALA A 151 -43.65 25.69 -5.91
CA ALA A 151 -43.93 26.03 -7.31
C ALA A 151 -44.78 24.99 -8.06
N THR A 152 -45.14 23.86 -7.45
CA THR A 152 -46.00 22.84 -8.07
C THR A 152 -47.44 23.02 -7.56
N PRO A 153 -48.39 23.55 -8.37
CA PRO A 153 -49.76 23.72 -7.92
C PRO A 153 -50.40 22.37 -7.65
N ALA A 154 -51.15 22.30 -6.55
CA ALA A 154 -51.91 21.14 -6.11
C ALA A 154 -52.63 20.45 -7.28
N VAL A 155 -52.27 19.20 -7.55
CA VAL A 155 -53.10 18.31 -8.36
C VAL A 155 -54.40 18.14 -7.58
N GLN A 156 -55.44 18.84 -8.03
CA GLN A 156 -56.80 18.71 -7.53
C GLN A 156 -57.20 17.23 -7.65
N LEU A 157 -57.50 16.59 -6.51
CA LEU A 157 -58.23 15.33 -6.51
C LEU A 157 -59.60 15.61 -7.15
N SER A 158 -59.76 15.22 -8.41
CA SER A 158 -61.07 15.09 -9.01
C SER A 158 -61.79 13.95 -8.29
N THR A 159 -62.75 14.33 -7.45
CA THR A 159 -63.75 13.47 -6.83
C THR A 159 -64.36 12.50 -7.86
N PRO A 160 -64.39 11.18 -7.60
CA PRO A 160 -65.21 10.27 -8.39
C PRO A 160 -66.70 10.52 -8.05
N PRO A 161 -67.62 10.46 -9.03
CA PRO A 161 -69.04 10.67 -8.77
C PRO A 161 -69.60 9.51 -7.95
N SER A 162 -70.31 9.84 -6.87
CA SER A 162 -71.20 8.91 -6.19
C SER A 162 -72.48 8.74 -7.01
N THR A 163 -72.81 7.50 -7.36
CA THR A 163 -74.20 7.08 -7.64
C THR A 163 -74.36 5.61 -7.23
N THR A 164 -74.79 5.43 -5.99
CA THR A 164 -75.64 4.32 -5.48
C THR A 164 -77.04 4.39 -6.12
N PRO A 165 -77.98 3.45 -5.86
CA PRO A 165 -77.93 2.00 -5.71
C PRO A 165 -78.66 1.24 -6.85
#